data_AF-A0A7W1KFZ8-F1
#
_entry.id   AF-A0A7W1KFZ8-F1
#
_cell.length_a   1.000
_cell.length_b   1.000
_cell.length_c   1.000
_cell.angle_alpha   90.00
_cell.angle_beta   90.00
_cell.angle_gamma   90.00
#
_symmetry.space_group_name_H-M   'P 1'
#
loop_
_entity.id
_entity.type
_entity.pdbx_description
1 polymer ?
#
loop_
_entity_poly.entity_id
_entity_poly.type
_entity_poly.pdbx_seq_one_letter_code
_entity_poly.pdbx_strand_id
1 'polypeptide(L)'
;MSEPSTERRLVENEVIFRQANETVVEGLEELRADAKALGQNDLAEDTDTPLHFFCECSNEDCRKRIVLKPSVYREVHQNSSQFILIPGHNVLEIERILKNNDDYLVVEKYMTPPAPENVDKLHQTDLDTHL
;
A
#
# COMPACT_ATOMS: atom_id res chain seq x y z
N MET A 1 8.52 -9.94 -31.41
CA MET A 1 7.67 -10.13 -30.21
C MET A 1 8.50 -9.63 -29.04
N SER A 2 8.23 -8.40 -28.60
CA SER A 2 8.88 -7.81 -27.44
C SER A 2 7.74 -7.26 -26.59
N GLU A 3 7.30 -8.04 -25.61
CA GLU A 3 6.31 -7.58 -24.63
C GLU A 3 6.92 -6.40 -23.84
N PRO A 4 6.24 -5.25 -23.74
CA PRO A 4 6.72 -4.16 -22.90
C PRO A 4 6.46 -4.47 -21.41
N SER A 5 7.55 -4.65 -20.66
CA SER A 5 7.72 -4.33 -19.22
C SER A 5 6.80 -5.00 -18.19
N THR A 6 7.21 -6.17 -17.70
CA THR A 6 6.79 -6.76 -16.41
C THR A 6 6.84 -5.74 -15.26
N GLU A 7 7.80 -4.81 -15.25
CA GLU A 7 7.91 -3.74 -14.24
C GLU A 7 6.72 -2.78 -14.17
N ARG A 8 6.09 -2.43 -15.29
CA ARG A 8 5.05 -1.39 -15.30
C ARG A 8 3.74 -1.88 -14.67
N ARG A 9 3.38 -3.14 -14.91
CA ARG A 9 2.24 -3.82 -14.26
C ARG A 9 2.45 -4.05 -12.77
N LEU A 10 3.69 -4.32 -12.36
CA LEU A 10 4.04 -4.58 -10.95
C LEU A 10 3.81 -3.35 -10.06
N VAL A 11 3.95 -2.14 -10.61
CA VAL A 11 3.81 -0.88 -9.87
C VAL A 11 2.34 -0.44 -9.73
N GLU A 12 1.46 -0.81 -10.67
CA GLU A 12 0.04 -0.39 -10.67
C GLU A 12 -0.73 -0.91 -9.45
N ASN A 13 -0.44 -2.13 -9.00
CA ASN A 13 -1.15 -2.76 -7.87
C ASN A 13 -0.77 -2.18 -6.52
N GLU A 14 0.47 -1.73 -6.40
CA GLU A 14 1.00 -1.13 -5.18
C GLU A 14 0.23 0.13 -4.82
N VAL A 15 -0.20 0.87 -5.84
CA VAL A 15 -1.00 2.08 -5.70
C VAL A 15 -2.45 1.74 -5.31
N ILE A 16 -3.02 0.66 -5.86
CA ILE A 16 -4.37 0.18 -5.48
C ILE A 16 -4.39 -0.27 -4.02
N PHE A 17 -3.40 -1.05 -3.57
CA PHE A 17 -3.32 -1.47 -2.17
C PHE A 17 -3.06 -0.30 -1.23
N ARG A 18 -2.21 0.64 -1.62
CA ARG A 18 -2.02 1.89 -0.87
C ARG A 18 -3.34 2.63 -0.70
N GLN A 19 -4.14 2.79 -1.76
CA GLN A 19 -5.43 3.45 -1.68
C GLN A 19 -6.42 2.71 -0.77
N ALA A 20 -6.46 1.37 -0.84
CA ALA A 20 -7.29 0.56 0.06
C ALA A 20 -6.86 0.70 1.53
N ASN A 21 -5.55 0.75 1.78
CA ASN A 21 -4.99 0.98 3.12
C ASN A 21 -5.28 2.41 3.62
N GLU A 22 -5.23 3.42 2.74
CA GLU A 22 -5.59 4.81 3.06
C GLU A 22 -7.04 4.94 3.54
N THR A 23 -7.98 4.26 2.86
CA THR A 23 -9.40 4.22 3.31
C THR A 23 -9.56 3.65 4.72
N VAL A 24 -8.75 2.64 5.11
CA VAL A 24 -8.76 2.10 6.48
C VAL A 24 -8.30 3.15 7.50
N VAL A 25 -7.27 3.92 7.16
CA VAL A 25 -6.76 5.00 8.02
C VAL A 25 -7.78 6.12 8.15
N GLU A 26 -8.36 6.56 7.03
CA GLU A 26 -9.36 7.63 7.01
C GLU A 26 -10.61 7.28 7.84
N GLY A 27 -11.17 6.08 7.64
CA GLY A 27 -12.34 5.64 8.42
C GLY A 27 -12.08 5.54 9.92
N LEU A 28 -10.84 5.24 10.33
CA LEU A 28 -10.46 5.25 11.74
C LEU A 28 -10.44 6.67 12.33
N GLU A 29 -9.93 7.65 11.58
CA GLU A 29 -9.93 9.05 12.03
C GLU A 29 -11.36 9.61 12.12
N GLU A 30 -12.25 9.25 11.19
CA GLU A 30 -13.67 9.61 11.25
C GLU A 30 -14.36 9.05 12.49
N LEU A 31 -14.21 7.74 12.77
CA LEU A 31 -14.77 7.10 13.96
C LEU A 31 -14.28 7.76 15.27
N ARG A 32 -13.03 8.22 15.30
CA ARG A 32 -12.49 8.95 16.46
C ARG A 32 -13.09 10.34 16.61
N ALA A 33 -13.28 11.06 15.51
CA ALA A 33 -13.91 12.37 15.54
C ALA A 33 -15.33 12.25 16.14
N ASP A 34 -16.07 11.21 15.75
CA ASP A 34 -17.38 10.89 16.31
C ASP A 34 -17.30 10.50 17.79
N ALA A 35 -16.38 9.60 18.17
CA ALA A 35 -16.19 9.19 19.57
C ALA A 35 -15.85 10.38 20.48
N LYS A 36 -15.01 11.30 20.01
CA LYS A 36 -14.67 12.55 20.70
C LYS A 36 -15.88 13.48 20.83
N ALA A 37 -16.69 13.61 19.77
CA ALA A 37 -17.93 14.38 19.82
C ALA A 37 -18.95 13.80 20.81
N LEU A 38 -18.94 12.49 21.01
CA LEU A 38 -19.76 11.77 21.99
C LEU A 38 -19.17 11.73 23.41
N GLY A 39 -18.01 12.36 23.64
CA GLY A 39 -17.35 12.37 24.95
C GLY A 39 -16.71 11.04 25.36
N GLN A 40 -16.53 10.10 24.41
CA GLN A 40 -15.86 8.82 24.63
C GLN A 40 -14.34 8.97 24.43
N ASN A 41 -13.70 9.73 25.31
CA ASN A 41 -12.27 10.09 25.20
C ASN A 41 -11.35 8.86 25.19
N ASP A 42 -11.68 7.81 25.95
CA ASP A 42 -10.88 6.56 25.98
C ASP A 42 -10.77 5.90 24.60
N LEU A 43 -11.82 5.98 23.78
CA LEU A 43 -11.83 5.46 22.40
C LEU A 43 -11.20 6.44 21.40
N ALA A 44 -11.20 7.73 21.71
CA ALA A 44 -10.59 8.77 20.88
C ALA A 44 -9.06 8.87 21.07
N GLU A 45 -8.54 8.47 22.23
CA GLU A 45 -7.13 8.59 22.58
C GLU A 45 -6.26 7.42 22.09
N ASP A 46 -6.85 6.24 21.84
CA ASP A 46 -6.12 5.11 21.27
C ASP A 46 -5.88 5.29 19.76
N THR A 47 -4.80 6.03 19.47
CA THR A 47 -4.43 6.43 18.11
C THR A 47 -3.65 5.36 17.32
N ASP A 48 -3.23 4.29 18.00
CA ASP A 48 -2.16 3.41 17.50
C ASP A 48 -2.40 1.91 17.77
N THR A 49 -3.65 1.52 18.05
CA THR A 49 -4.06 0.11 18.06
C THR A 49 -3.67 -0.58 16.75
N PRO A 50 -3.01 -1.76 16.80
CA PRO A 50 -2.65 -2.51 15.60
C PRO A 50 -3.86 -2.90 14.74
N LEU A 51 -3.75 -2.66 13.44
CA LEU A 51 -4.77 -2.99 12.44
C LEU A 51 -4.21 -3.94 11.38
N HIS A 52 -5.11 -4.50 10.57
CA HIS A 52 -4.72 -5.32 9.43
C HIS A 52 -4.61 -4.47 8.16
N PHE A 53 -3.41 -4.33 7.64
CA PHE A 53 -3.12 -3.71 6.34
C PHE A 53 -2.88 -4.79 5.29
N PHE A 54 -3.19 -4.52 4.02
CA PHE A 54 -2.81 -5.42 2.94
C PHE A 54 -1.29 -5.39 2.69
N CYS A 55 -0.73 -6.53 2.31
CA CYS A 55 0.64 -6.60 1.81
C CYS A 55 0.74 -5.84 0.48
N GLU A 56 1.67 -4.89 0.40
CA GLU A 56 1.81 -3.98 -0.75
C GLU A 56 2.80 -4.50 -1.80
N CYS A 57 2.91 -5.82 -1.93
CA CYS A 57 3.81 -6.42 -2.91
C CYS A 57 3.24 -6.28 -4.32
N SER A 58 4.11 -6.36 -5.30
CA SER A 58 3.74 -6.24 -6.71
C SER A 58 2.85 -7.38 -7.25
N ASN A 59 2.54 -8.41 -6.45
CA ASN A 59 1.67 -9.52 -6.86
C ASN A 59 0.18 -9.11 -6.80
N GLU A 60 -0.43 -9.00 -7.99
CA GLU A 60 -1.86 -8.70 -8.26
C GLU A 60 -2.85 -9.55 -7.44
N ASP A 61 -2.49 -10.81 -7.18
CA ASP A 61 -3.35 -11.77 -6.49
C ASP A 61 -3.07 -11.87 -4.98
N CYS A 62 -2.14 -11.05 -4.47
CA CYS A 62 -1.86 -11.03 -3.05
C CYS A 62 -3.06 -10.47 -2.27
N ARG A 63 -3.59 -11.27 -1.33
CA ARG A 63 -4.64 -10.85 -0.39
C ARG A 63 -4.21 -11.01 1.07
N LYS A 64 -2.92 -11.27 1.30
CA LYS A 64 -2.37 -11.44 2.65
C LYS A 64 -2.34 -10.11 3.39
N ARG A 65 -2.42 -10.18 4.71
CA ARG A 65 -2.46 -9.01 5.60
C ARG A 65 -1.34 -9.01 6.60
N ILE A 66 -0.91 -7.81 7.00
CA ILE A 66 0.13 -7.51 7.96
C ILE A 66 -0.55 -6.83 9.16
N VAL A 67 -0.27 -7.30 10.37
CA VAL A 67 -0.71 -6.62 11.59
C VAL A 67 0.30 -5.53 11.91
N LEU A 68 -0.15 -4.27 11.87
CA LEU A 68 0.74 -3.13 11.99
C LEU A 68 0.03 -1.97 12.67
N LYS A 69 0.81 -1.22 13.44
CA LYS A 69 0.39 0.04 14.05
C LYS A 69 0.20 1.13 12.99
N PRO A 70 -0.91 1.89 13.01
CA PRO A 70 -1.14 3.00 12.09
C PRO A 70 0.01 4.03 12.04
N SER A 71 0.70 4.28 13.16
CA SER A 71 1.87 5.16 13.19
C SER A 71 3.00 4.68 12.28
N VAL A 72 3.31 3.38 12.32
CA VAL A 72 4.35 2.77 11.48
C VAL A 72 3.96 2.83 10.01
N TYR A 73 2.67 2.63 9.70
CA TYR A 73 2.17 2.72 8.33
C TYR A 73 2.43 4.12 7.75
N ARG A 74 2.05 5.15 8.53
CA ARG A 74 2.23 6.55 8.17
C ARG A 74 3.70 6.94 8.06
N GLU A 75 4.55 6.46 8.96
CA GLU A 75 6.00 6.74 8.96
C GLU A 75 6.65 6.26 7.66
N VAL A 76 6.41 5.00 7.27
CA VAL A 76 6.92 4.45 6.01
C VAL A 76 6.41 5.24 4.81
N HIS A 77 5.13 5.60 4.82
CA HIS A 77 4.49 6.29 3.71
C HIS A 77 4.80 7.79 3.60
N GLN A 78 5.67 8.35 4.45
CA GLN A 78 6.23 9.69 4.22
C GLN A 78 7.07 9.75 2.94
N ASN A 79 7.60 8.61 2.50
CA ASN A 79 8.24 8.46 1.19
C ASN A 79 7.35 7.61 0.29
N SER A 80 6.83 8.21 -0.78
CA SER A 80 5.90 7.54 -1.70
C SER A 80 6.50 6.37 -2.46
N SER A 81 7.83 6.22 -2.49
CA SER A 81 8.52 5.07 -3.09
C SER A 81 8.71 3.90 -2.12
N GLN A 82 8.24 4.02 -0.86
CA GLN A 82 8.35 2.96 0.14
C GLN A 82 7.05 2.18 0.31
N PHE A 83 7.19 0.88 0.59
CA PHE A 83 6.09 -0.08 0.67
C PHE A 83 6.33 -1.11 1.78
N ILE A 84 5.24 -1.64 2.34
CA ILE A 84 5.26 -2.62 3.44
C ILE A 84 4.83 -3.99 2.93
N LEU A 85 5.73 -4.97 3.06
CA LEU A 85 5.56 -6.33 2.51
C LEU A 85 5.61 -7.40 3.59
N ILE A 86 5.04 -8.56 3.30
CA ILE A 86 5.33 -9.79 4.06
C ILE A 86 6.74 -10.28 3.70
N PRO A 87 7.53 -10.80 4.65
CA PRO A 87 8.84 -11.38 4.35
C PRO A 87 8.76 -12.45 3.25
N GLY A 88 9.66 -12.34 2.26
CA GLY A 88 9.69 -13.23 1.10
C GLY A 88 8.76 -12.84 -0.06
N HIS A 89 7.99 -11.76 0.07
CA HIS A 89 7.21 -11.19 -1.03
C HIS A 89 7.95 -10.08 -1.81
N ASN A 90 9.21 -9.83 -1.46
CA ASN A 90 10.03 -8.82 -2.11
C ASN A 90 10.60 -9.31 -3.46
N VAL A 91 10.82 -8.39 -4.39
CA VAL A 91 11.39 -8.64 -5.73
C VAL A 91 12.63 -7.75 -5.90
N LEU A 92 13.81 -8.30 -5.58
CA LEU A 92 15.06 -7.53 -5.46
C LEU A 92 15.52 -6.87 -6.76
N GLU A 93 15.00 -7.31 -7.90
CA GLU A 93 15.23 -6.72 -9.22
C GLU A 93 14.68 -5.29 -9.33
N ILE A 94 13.60 -4.98 -8.61
CA ILE A 94 12.86 -3.70 -8.74
C ILE A 94 12.86 -2.85 -7.46
N GLU A 95 13.33 -3.43 -6.35
CA GLU A 95 13.33 -2.78 -5.05
C GLU A 95 14.50 -3.20 -4.16
N ARG A 96 14.76 -2.39 -3.13
CA ARG A 96 15.70 -2.71 -2.05
C ARG A 96 15.00 -2.81 -0.71
N ILE A 97 15.47 -3.70 0.15
CA ILE A 97 14.99 -3.81 1.53
C ILE A 97 15.65 -2.71 2.37
N LEU A 98 14.84 -1.87 3.00
CA LEU A 98 15.28 -0.84 3.95
C LEU A 98 15.21 -1.33 5.40
N LYS A 99 14.19 -2.13 5.73
CA LYS A 99 13.98 -2.71 7.06
C LYS A 99 13.49 -4.14 6.94
N ASN A 100 14.03 -5.00 7.80
CA ASN A 100 13.63 -6.40 7.90
C ASN A 100 13.25 -6.69 9.36
N ASN A 101 11.97 -6.93 9.60
CA ASN A 101 11.45 -7.43 10.87
C ASN A 101 10.86 -8.82 10.67
N ASP A 102 10.64 -9.53 11.77
CA ASP A 102 10.08 -10.89 11.73
C ASP A 102 8.69 -10.94 11.06
N ASP A 103 7.88 -9.87 11.20
CA ASP A 103 6.50 -9.83 10.70
C ASP A 103 6.33 -9.08 9.36
N TYR A 104 7.25 -8.18 9.00
CA TYR A 104 7.14 -7.34 7.79
C TYR A 104 8.48 -6.78 7.30
N LEU A 105 8.55 -6.52 6.00
CA LEU A 105 9.62 -5.78 5.34
C LEU A 105 9.16 -4.36 5.02
N VAL A 106 10.10 -3.42 5.04
CA VAL A 106 9.95 -2.13 4.35
C VAL A 106 10.89 -2.15 3.17
N VAL A 107 10.36 -1.93 1.98
CA VAL A 107 11.13 -1.85 0.74
C VAL A 107 11.03 -0.47 0.12
N GLU A 108 11.97 -0.14 -0.76
CA GLU A 108 11.93 1.06 -1.59
C GLU A 108 12.17 0.69 -3.04
N LYS A 109 11.28 1.16 -3.92
CA LYS A 109 11.36 0.94 -5.36
C LYS A 109 12.48 1.77 -5.98
N TYR A 110 13.17 1.21 -6.97
CA TYR A 110 14.20 1.95 -7.71
C TYR A 110 13.60 3.02 -8.64
N MET A 111 12.35 2.83 -9.06
CA MET A 111 11.60 3.79 -9.87
C MET A 111 10.51 4.47 -9.04
N THR A 112 10.15 5.71 -9.42
CA THR A 112 9.02 6.41 -8.83
C THR A 112 7.71 5.76 -9.31
N PRO A 113 6.82 5.33 -8.40
CA PRO A 113 5.50 4.84 -8.77
C PRO A 113 4.69 5.94 -9.49
N PRO A 114 3.79 5.60 -10.44
CA PRO A 114 2.85 6.54 -10.99
C PRO A 114 1.91 7.04 -9.88
N ALA A 115 1.46 8.28 -10.00
CA ALA A 115 0.49 8.83 -9.07
C ALA A 115 -0.87 8.09 -9.17
N PRO A 116 -1.64 7.97 -8.07
CA PRO A 116 -2.92 7.24 -8.03
C PRO A 116 -3.89 7.56 -9.16
N GLU A 117 -4.00 8.83 -9.54
CA GLU A 117 -4.88 9.30 -10.61
C GLU A 117 -4.50 8.81 -12.02
N ASN A 118 -3.34 8.16 -12.16
CA ASN A 118 -2.81 7.65 -13.44
C ASN A 118 -2.87 6.13 -13.56
N VAL A 119 -3.32 5.41 -12.53
CA VAL A 119 -3.40 3.94 -12.52
C VAL A 119 -4.51 3.45 -13.48
N ASP A 120 -5.69 4.07 -13.45
CA ASP A 120 -6.83 3.69 -14.32
C ASP A 120 -6.61 3.94 -15.82
N LYS A 121 -5.76 4.91 -16.17
CA LYS A 121 -5.48 5.25 -17.58
C LYS A 121 -4.54 4.27 -18.26
N LEU A 122 -3.84 3.43 -17.51
CA LEU A 122 -2.93 2.41 -18.03
C LEU A 122 -3.66 1.10 -18.39
N HIS A 123 -4.84 0.86 -17.80
CA HIS A 123 -5.70 -0.28 -18.16
C HIS A 123 -6.46 -0.10 -19.48
N GLN A 124 -6.43 1.09 -20.12
CA GLN A 124 -7.22 1.39 -21.32
C GLN A 124 -6.48 1.24 -22.66
N THR A 125 -5.20 0.91 -22.69
CA THR A 125 -4.49 0.65 -23.95
C THR A 125 -4.10 -0.81 -24.05
N ASP A 126 -5.01 -1.61 -24.62
CA ASP A 126 -4.74 -2.72 -25.57
C ASP A 126 -6.00 -3.61 -25.80
N LEU A 127 -7.19 -3.02 -25.89
CA LEU A 127 -8.41 -3.74 -26.32
C LEU A 127 -9.05 -3.22 -27.63
N ASP A 128 -8.47 -2.21 -28.27
CA ASP A 128 -8.90 -1.74 -29.59
C ASP A 128 -7.83 -1.98 -30.65
N THR A 129 -7.48 -3.25 -30.90
CA THR A 129 -6.99 -3.66 -32.22
C THR A 129 -7.36 -5.12 -32.43
N HIS A 130 -8.57 -5.38 -32.91
CA HIS A 130 -8.92 -6.43 -33.87
C HIS A 130 -10.44 -6.43 -34.14
N LEU A 131 -10.85 -5.58 -35.08
CA LEU A 131 -11.93 -5.87 -36.03
C LEU A 131 -11.47 -5.45 -37.42
#